data_AF-A0A3M6BTR4-F1
#
_entry.id   AF-A0A3M6BTR4-F1
#
_cell.length_a   1.000
_cell.length_b   1.000
_cell.length_c   1.000
_cell.angle_alpha   90.00
_cell.angle_beta   90.00
_cell.angle_gamma   90.00
#
_symmetry.space_group_name_H-M   'P 1'
#
loop_
_entity.id
_entity.type
_entity.pdbx_description
1 polymer ?
#
loop_
_entity_poly.entity_id
_entity_poly.type
_entity_poly.pdbx_seq_one_letter_code
_entity_poly.pdbx_strand_id
1 'polypeptide(L)'
;KCMKTMSEEDSRTASRYAMIREVLRNAIVSGAAAKGLVLLEAPLGELFGTSRVPVRKALNLLHEEGLISRFDGRGYLVNPERQHVEPLRLSLSHKQFGLDSNEELVDTRPLGERIHDEIGAAL
;
A
#
# COMPACT_ATOMS: atom_id res chain seq x y z
N LYS A 1 -11.03 -33.62 -2.86
CA LYS A 1 -10.25 -32.46 -2.36
C LYS A 1 -10.69 -31.25 -3.18
N CYS A 2 -11.57 -30.41 -2.63
CA CYS A 2 -12.28 -29.38 -3.40
C CYS A 2 -11.31 -28.27 -3.81
N MET A 3 -11.06 -28.12 -5.11
CA MET A 3 -10.47 -26.92 -5.70
C MET A 3 -11.51 -25.80 -5.51
N LYS A 4 -11.23 -24.83 -4.64
CA LYS A 4 -12.09 -23.65 -4.49
C LYS A 4 -11.88 -22.80 -5.75
N THR A 5 -12.86 -22.77 -6.65
CA THR A 5 -12.90 -21.86 -7.78
C THR A 5 -12.82 -20.43 -7.24
N MET A 6 -11.72 -19.73 -7.48
CA MET A 6 -11.56 -18.32 -7.12
C MET A 6 -12.57 -17.51 -7.94
N SER A 7 -13.54 -16.88 -7.27
CA SER A 7 -14.51 -15.99 -7.90
C SER A 7 -13.81 -14.74 -8.45
N GLU A 8 -14.34 -14.16 -9.54
CA GLU A 8 -13.82 -12.92 -10.16
C GLU A 8 -13.81 -11.72 -9.20
N GLU A 9 -14.61 -11.77 -8.14
CA GLU A 9 -14.65 -10.76 -7.09
C GLU A 9 -13.50 -10.92 -6.07
N ASP A 10 -13.06 -12.16 -5.85
CA ASP A 10 -11.94 -12.48 -4.97
C ASP A 10 -10.60 -12.14 -5.66
N SER A 11 -10.50 -12.36 -6.97
CA SER A 11 -9.34 -11.94 -7.77
C SER A 11 -9.22 -10.41 -7.87
N ARG A 12 -10.34 -9.70 -8.08
CA ARG A 12 -10.38 -8.21 -8.06
C ARG A 12 -10.02 -7.66 -6.69
N THR A 13 -10.50 -8.29 -5.61
CA THR A 13 -10.11 -7.93 -4.24
C THR A 13 -8.63 -8.22 -4.01
N ALA A 14 -8.13 -9.33 -4.56
CA ALA A 14 -6.73 -9.71 -4.45
C ALA A 14 -5.78 -8.70 -5.10
N SER A 15 -6.13 -8.28 -6.32
CA SER A 15 -5.43 -7.22 -7.03
C SER A 15 -5.48 -5.88 -6.27
N ARG A 16 -6.64 -5.51 -5.72
CA ARG A 16 -6.82 -4.24 -4.98
C ARG A 16 -5.97 -4.16 -3.72
N TYR A 17 -5.98 -5.17 -2.83
CA TYR A 17 -5.16 -5.09 -1.62
C TYR A 17 -3.66 -5.10 -1.94
N ALA A 18 -3.25 -5.80 -3.00
CA ALA A 18 -1.85 -5.86 -3.41
C ALA A 18 -1.35 -4.48 -3.87
N MET A 19 -2.15 -3.77 -4.68
CA MET A 19 -1.85 -2.40 -5.10
C MET A 19 -1.77 -1.44 -3.89
N ILE A 20 -2.76 -1.47 -3.00
CA ILE A 20 -2.77 -0.61 -1.79
C ILE A 20 -1.53 -0.86 -0.93
N ARG A 21 -1.18 -2.13 -0.71
CA ARG A 21 0.01 -2.53 0.04
C ARG A 21 1.27 -1.95 -0.59
N GLU A 22 1.42 -2.08 -1.90
CA GLU A 22 2.63 -1.64 -2.59
C GLU A 22 2.82 -0.12 -2.53
N VAL A 23 1.74 0.64 -2.75
CA VAL A 23 1.76 2.11 -2.61
C VAL A 23 2.17 2.52 -1.19
N LEU A 24 1.52 1.97 -0.17
CA LEU A 24 1.80 2.30 1.22
C LEU A 24 3.22 1.88 1.62
N ARG A 25 3.68 0.71 1.19
CA ARG A 25 5.03 0.22 1.42
C ARG A 25 6.06 1.19 0.85
N ASN A 26 5.89 1.60 -0.41
CA ASN A 26 6.82 2.50 -1.08
C ASN A 26 6.84 3.88 -0.41
N ALA A 27 5.69 4.40 0.01
CA ALA A 27 5.62 5.64 0.78
C ALA A 27 6.36 5.54 2.13
N ILE A 28 6.25 4.41 2.85
CA ILE A 28 6.94 4.19 4.13
C ILE A 28 8.46 4.05 3.92
N VAL A 29 8.89 3.23 2.95
CA VAL A 29 10.31 2.94 2.71
C VAL A 29 11.05 4.14 2.13
N SER A 30 10.41 4.94 1.27
CA SER A 30 10.98 6.18 0.75
C SER A 30 10.99 7.34 1.75
N GLY A 31 10.29 7.20 2.88
CA GLY A 31 10.12 8.26 3.87
C GLY A 31 9.06 9.32 3.51
N ALA A 32 8.30 9.14 2.43
CA ALA A 32 7.17 10.02 2.09
C ALA A 32 6.05 9.95 3.15
N ALA A 33 5.82 8.77 3.72
CA ALA A 33 4.95 8.59 4.87
C ALA A 33 5.74 8.80 6.17
N ALA A 34 5.42 9.87 6.90
CA ALA A 34 6.12 10.24 8.12
C ALA A 34 6.03 9.13 9.19
N LYS A 35 7.14 8.89 9.90
CA LYS A 35 7.15 8.04 11.10
C LYS A 35 6.13 8.57 12.11
N GLY A 36 5.27 7.69 12.63
CA GLY A 36 4.18 8.03 13.53
C GLY A 36 2.86 8.35 12.83
N LEU A 37 2.84 8.51 11.50
CA LEU A 37 1.61 8.77 10.75
C LEU A 37 0.55 7.70 11.03
N VAL A 38 -0.65 8.14 11.42
CA VAL A 38 -1.78 7.27 11.73
C VAL A 38 -2.48 6.84 10.43
N LEU A 39 -2.56 5.53 10.22
CA LEU A 39 -3.24 4.88 9.10
C LEU A 39 -4.55 4.25 9.58
N LEU A 40 -5.66 4.67 8.98
CA LEU A 40 -7.02 4.23 9.32
C LEU A 40 -7.72 3.62 8.10
N GLU A 41 -8.54 2.60 8.34
CA GLU A 41 -9.24 1.87 7.25
C GLU A 41 -10.20 2.77 6.45
N ALA A 42 -10.99 3.61 7.13
CA ALA A 42 -12.00 4.41 6.46
C ALA A 42 -11.40 5.52 5.57
N PRO A 43 -10.48 6.37 6.06
CA PRO A 43 -9.82 7.37 5.22
C PRO A 43 -8.99 6.77 4.09
N LEU A 44 -8.32 5.63 4.30
CA LEU A 44 -7.61 4.95 3.22
C LEU A 44 -8.57 4.34 2.19
N GLY A 45 -9.72 3.83 2.63
CA GLY A 45 -10.77 3.35 1.72
C GLY A 45 -11.29 4.47 0.82
N GLU A 46 -11.54 5.65 1.39
CA GLU A 46 -11.93 6.85 0.66
C GLU A 46 -10.81 7.30 -0.31
N LEU A 47 -9.56 7.32 0.16
CA LEU A 47 -8.39 7.71 -0.65
C LEU A 47 -8.19 6.80 -1.87
N PHE A 48 -8.30 5.48 -1.69
CA PHE A 48 -8.10 4.50 -2.75
C PHE A 48 -9.39 4.17 -3.54
N GLY A 49 -10.51 4.85 -3.26
CA GLY A 49 -11.79 4.61 -3.92
C GLY A 49 -12.28 3.16 -3.78
N THR A 50 -12.11 2.57 -2.59
CA THR A 50 -12.31 1.14 -2.35
C THR A 50 -13.00 0.88 -1.00
N SER A 51 -13.47 -0.36 -0.79
CA SER A 51 -14.07 -0.75 0.50
C SER A 51 -13.01 -0.97 1.58
N ARG A 52 -13.44 -1.08 2.84
CA ARG A 52 -12.53 -1.29 3.99
C ARG A 52 -11.84 -2.66 3.97
N VAL A 53 -12.42 -3.65 3.30
CA VAL A 53 -11.92 -5.03 3.26
C VAL A 53 -10.52 -5.14 2.63
N PRO A 54 -10.27 -4.67 1.39
CA PRO A 54 -8.94 -4.70 0.78
C PRO A 54 -7.94 -3.82 1.53
N VAL A 55 -8.37 -2.68 2.07
CA VAL A 55 -7.51 -1.80 2.89
C VAL A 55 -7.04 -2.51 4.15
N ARG A 56 -7.95 -3.13 4.90
CA ARG A 56 -7.63 -3.89 6.10
C ARG A 56 -6.65 -5.03 5.80
N LYS A 57 -6.85 -5.73 4.68
CA LYS A 57 -5.93 -6.79 4.25
C LYS A 57 -4.53 -6.24 3.93
N ALA A 58 -4.44 -5.12 3.22
CA ALA A 58 -3.16 -4.47 2.96
C ALA A 58 -2.44 -4.03 4.24
N LEU A 59 -3.17 -3.40 5.18
CA LEU A 59 -2.61 -2.97 6.47
C LEU A 59 -2.14 -4.16 7.32
N ASN A 60 -2.87 -5.28 7.33
CA ASN A 60 -2.42 -6.50 8.02
C ASN A 60 -1.08 -7.01 7.47
N LEU A 61 -0.92 -7.06 6.15
CA LEU A 61 0.33 -7.50 5.52
C LEU A 61 1.49 -6.56 5.86
N LEU A 62 1.29 -5.25 5.80
CA LEU A 62 2.31 -4.26 6.19
C LEU A 62 2.69 -4.37 7.68
N HIS A 63 1.73 -4.72 8.52
CA HIS A 63 1.97 -4.95 9.95
C HIS A 63 2.76 -6.24 10.18
N GLU A 64 2.46 -7.31 9.46
CA GLU A 64 3.25 -8.56 9.48
C GLU A 64 4.69 -8.34 9.01
N GLU A 65 4.90 -7.48 8.02
CA GLU A 65 6.23 -7.03 7.57
C GLU A 65 6.95 -6.14 8.62
N GLY A 66 6.21 -5.61 9.59
CA GLY A 66 6.75 -4.73 10.63
C GLY A 66 7.02 -3.30 10.18
N LEU A 67 6.42 -2.87 9.07
CA LEU A 67 6.50 -1.48 8.57
C LEU A 67 5.58 -0.53 9.36
N ILE A 68 4.52 -1.08 9.94
CA ILE A 68 3.54 -0.36 10.73
C ILE A 68 3.25 -1.12 12.04
N SER A 69 2.83 -0.41 13.08
CA SER A 69 2.45 -0.98 14.38
C SER A 69 1.00 -0.66 14.71
N ARG A 70 0.33 -1.50 15.51
CA ARG A 70 -1.04 -1.19 15.98
C ARG A 70 -1.05 0.08 16.84
N PHE A 71 -2.06 0.91 16.64
CA PHE A 71 -2.32 2.11 17.42
C PHE A 71 -3.69 2.04 18.09
N ASP A 72 -3.71 2.04 19.43
CA ASP A 72 -4.91 2.20 20.27
C ASP A 72 -6.13 1.35 19.84
N GLY A 73 -5.86 0.14 19.30
CA GLY A 73 -6.87 -0.79 18.77
C GLY A 73 -7.69 -0.31 17.56
N ARG A 74 -7.51 0.92 17.09
CA ARG A 74 -8.37 1.57 16.08
C ARG A 74 -7.66 1.90 14.76
N GLY A 75 -6.36 1.66 14.68
CA GLY A 75 -5.57 1.94 13.49
C GLY A 75 -4.17 1.38 13.55
N TYR A 76 -3.33 1.90 12.68
CA TYR A 76 -1.90 1.61 12.66
C TYR A 76 -1.10 2.91 12.66
N LEU A 77 0.15 2.84 13.05
CA LEU A 77 1.12 3.92 12.93
C LEU A 77 2.31 3.47 12.08
N VAL A 78 2.86 4.36 11.26
CA VAL A 78 4.11 4.10 10.52
C VAL A 78 5.26 3.97 11.51
N ASN A 79 5.87 2.78 11.58
CA ASN A 79 6.92 2.47 12.54
C ASN A 79 7.85 1.35 12.04
N PRO A 80 8.59 1.58 10.94
CA PRO A 80 9.48 0.58 10.38
C PRO A 80 10.63 0.17 11.33
N GLU A 81 10.98 1.05 12.27
CA GLU A 81 12.06 0.82 13.24
C GLU A 81 11.59 0.11 14.52
N ARG A 82 10.28 -0.14 14.68
CA ARG A 82 9.67 -0.80 15.85
C ARG A 82 10.02 -0.13 17.19
N GLN A 83 10.08 1.20 17.19
CA GLN A 83 10.39 1.99 18.39
C GLN A 83 9.12 2.60 18.99
N HIS A 84 9.25 3.23 20.16
CA HIS A 84 8.20 4.11 20.66
C HIS A 84 8.09 5.34 19.75
N VAL A 85 6.89 5.59 19.21
CA VAL A 85 6.65 6.69 18.28
C VAL A 85 5.36 7.38 18.68
N GLU A 86 5.41 8.71 18.79
CA GLU A 86 4.23 9.52 19.04
C GLU A 86 3.29 9.52 17.82
N PRO A 87 1.98 9.32 18.00
CA PRO A 87 1.03 9.29 16.90
C PRO A 87 0.90 10.67 16.22
N LEU A 88 1.19 10.72 14.93
CA LEU A 88 0.98 11.88 14.06
C LEU A 88 -0.36 11.76 13.34
N ARG A 89 -1.36 12.52 13.80
CA ARG A 89 -2.68 12.61 13.16
C ARG A 89 -2.65 13.69 12.08
N LEU A 90 -2.06 13.36 10.94
CA LEU A 90 -2.10 14.20 9.75
C LEU A 90 -3.26 13.77 8.85
N SER A 91 -3.80 14.71 8.07
CA SER A 91 -4.77 14.37 7.03
C SER A 91 -4.08 13.50 5.99
N LEU A 92 -4.64 12.32 5.71
CA LEU A 92 -4.18 11.41 4.67
C LEU A 92 -4.57 12.00 3.31
N SER A 93 -3.59 12.34 2.49
CA SER A 93 -3.75 12.99 1.20
C SER A 93 -2.99 12.26 0.11
N HIS A 94 -3.45 12.39 -1.15
CA HIS A 94 -2.81 11.76 -2.31
C HIS A 94 -1.30 12.07 -2.40
N LYS A 95 -0.91 13.32 -2.09
CA LYS A 95 0.48 13.79 -2.06
C LYS A 95 1.40 13.02 -1.13
N GLN A 96 0.91 12.59 0.02
CA GLN A 96 1.72 11.85 1.00
C GLN A 96 2.00 10.40 0.57
N PHE A 97 1.20 9.87 -0.35
CA PHE A 97 1.33 8.50 -0.85
C PHE A 97 1.77 8.45 -2.32
N GLY A 98 2.16 9.58 -2.90
CA GLY A 98 2.56 9.64 -4.32
C GLY A 98 1.45 9.24 -5.29
N LEU A 99 0.19 9.48 -4.91
CA LEU A 99 -0.98 9.12 -5.71
C LEU A 99 -1.46 10.25 -6.64
N ASP A 100 -0.85 11.43 -6.57
CA ASP A 100 -1.08 12.46 -7.58
C ASP A 100 -0.61 11.92 -8.93
N SER A 101 -1.57 11.81 -9.83
CA SER A 101 -1.35 11.30 -11.17
C SER A 101 -0.34 12.20 -11.90
N ASN A 102 0.89 11.71 -12.06
CA ASN A 102 1.82 12.05 -13.15
C ASN A 102 2.16 13.55 -13.34
N GLU A 103 2.88 14.17 -12.41
CA GLU A 103 3.68 15.38 -12.68
C GLU A 103 4.96 15.36 -11.85
N GLU A 104 6.04 14.81 -12.43
CA GLU A 104 7.44 15.25 -12.36
C GLU A 104 8.33 14.02 -12.61
N LEU A 105 8.81 13.91 -13.85
CA LEU A 105 9.88 13.02 -14.24
C LEU A 105 11.12 13.32 -13.39
N VAL A 106 11.42 12.49 -12.40
CA VAL A 106 12.82 12.27 -12.03
C VAL A 106 13.13 10.80 -12.26
N ASP A 107 13.50 10.53 -13.50
CA ASP A 107 14.10 9.26 -13.90
C ASP A 107 15.49 9.17 -13.24
N THR A 108 15.60 8.34 -12.21
CA THR A 108 16.90 7.95 -11.64
C THR A 108 17.10 6.43 -11.62
N ARG A 109 16.43 5.68 -12.50
CA ARG A 109 16.73 4.25 -12.63
C ARG A 109 17.69 4.02 -13.80
N PRO A 110 18.82 3.31 -13.61
CA PRO A 110 19.66 2.90 -14.73
C PRO A 110 18.88 1.96 -15.67
N LEU A 111 19.06 2.18 -16.97
CA LEU A 111 18.30 1.69 -18.13
C LEU A 111 18.16 0.15 -18.28
N GLY A 112 18.70 -0.67 -17.37
CA GLY A 112 18.91 -2.12 -17.58
C GLY A 112 17.74 -3.06 -17.21
N GLU A 113 16.71 -2.62 -16.51
CA GLU A 113 15.73 -3.54 -15.88
C GLU A 113 14.38 -3.66 -16.63
N ARG A 114 14.33 -3.24 -17.91
CA ARG A 114 13.09 -3.30 -18.73
C ARG A 114 12.90 -4.60 -19.52
N ILE A 115 13.77 -5.59 -19.36
CA ILE A 115 13.67 -6.85 -20.11
C ILE A 115 13.21 -7.95 -19.17
N HIS A 116 11.92 -8.00 -18.89
CA HIS A 116 11.20 -9.25 -18.60
C HIS A 116 9.71 -8.97 -18.68
N ASP A 117 9.18 -9.06 -19.91
CA ASP A 117 7.91 -9.73 -20.24
C ASP A 117 7.57 -9.42 -21.72
N GLU A 118 8.43 -9.88 -22.63
CA GLU A 118 7.98 -10.21 -23.99
C GLU A 118 7.98 -11.73 -24.14
N ILE A 119 6.94 -12.38 -23.61
CA ILE A 119 6.45 -13.62 -24.20
C ILE A 119 4.94 -13.50 -24.40
N GLY A 120 4.57 -13.31 -25.67
CA GLY A 120 3.40 -13.95 -26.24
C GLY A 120 2.19 -13.08 -26.53
N ALA A 121 2.20 -12.35 -27.66
CA ALA A 121 1.01 -12.23 -28.49
C ALA A 121 1.33 -11.73 -29.92
N ALA A 122 0.93 -12.56 -30.88
CA ALA A 122 0.52 -12.25 -32.25
C ALA A 122 1.54 -12.44 -33.40
N LEU A 123 1.31 -13.58 -34.09
CA LEU A 123 1.66 -14.01 -35.45
C LEU A 123 3.06 -14.59 -35.70
#